data_AF-A0A7S0JGI7-F1
#
_entry.id   AF-A0A7S0JGI7-F1
#
_cell.length_a   1.000
_cell.length_b   1.000
_cell.length_c   1.000
_cell.angle_alpha   90.00
_cell.angle_beta   90.00
_cell.angle_gamma   90.00
#
_symmetry.space_group_name_H-M   'P 1'
#
loop_
_entity.id
_entity.type
_entity.pdbx_description
1 polymer ?
#
loop_
_entity_poly.entity_id
_entity_poly.type
_entity_poly.pdbx_seq_one_letter_code
_entity_poly.pdbx_strand_id
1 'polypeptide(L)'
;LAQTVYSALFNLLITELNVSLAADAELSGRFIGVLDIFGFEDFAINGFEQLCINFANENLQQHFMDALIKREQQEYTREGISFAHISYPDNAKQLALLDDKKTGIFAMLDDETFSPAGTELLFVSKMHEAKKDSDVYSKPQY
;
A
#
# COMPACT_ATOMS: atom_id res chain seq x y z
N LEU A 1 4.18 20.36 -15.63
CA LEU A 1 3.76 20.30 -17.05
C LEU A 1 4.17 18.98 -17.71
N ALA A 2 5.46 18.62 -17.79
CA ALA A 2 5.89 17.37 -18.42
C ALA A 2 5.26 16.11 -17.79
N GLN A 3 5.27 16.01 -16.46
CA GLN A 3 4.58 14.93 -15.72
C GLN A 3 3.08 14.88 -16.08
N THR A 4 2.39 16.03 -16.08
CA THR A 4 0.97 16.13 -16.41
C THR A 4 0.66 15.67 -17.84
N VAL A 5 1.47 16.08 -18.81
CA VAL A 5 1.30 15.68 -20.23
C VAL A 5 1.53 14.19 -20.38
N TYR A 6 2.57 13.64 -19.74
CA TYR A 6 2.85 12.22 -19.75
C TYR A 6 1.70 11.41 -19.12
N SER A 7 1.21 11.81 -17.94
CA SER A 7 0.08 11.16 -17.29
C SER A 7 -1.19 11.20 -18.15
N ALA A 8 -1.48 12.34 -18.80
CA ALA A 8 -2.64 12.46 -19.68
C ALA A 8 -2.51 11.53 -20.91
N LEU A 9 -1.33 11.44 -21.51
CA LEU A 9 -1.07 10.54 -22.63
C LEU A 9 -1.20 9.07 -22.22
N PHE A 10 -0.64 8.71 -21.06
CA PHE A 10 -0.74 7.36 -20.52
C PHE A 10 -2.21 6.97 -20.26
N ASN A 11 -3.00 7.86 -19.66
CA ASN A 11 -4.43 7.63 -19.45
C ASN A 11 -5.21 7.46 -20.76
N LEU A 12 -4.85 8.24 -21.80
CA LEU A 12 -5.44 8.08 -23.13
C LEU A 12 -5.12 6.69 -23.71
N LEU A 13 -3.87 6.25 -23.61
CA LEU A 13 -3.46 4.91 -24.06
C LEU A 13 -4.27 3.80 -23.36
N ILE A 14 -4.40 3.87 -22.03
CA ILE A 14 -5.19 2.90 -21.25
C ILE A 14 -6.66 2.91 -21.69
N THR A 15 -7.22 4.08 -21.94
CA THR A 15 -8.60 4.22 -22.42
C THR A 15 -8.80 3.54 -23.77
N GLU A 16 -7.92 3.79 -24.74
CA GLU A 16 -7.99 3.19 -26.08
C GLU A 16 -7.79 1.66 -26.03
N LEU A 17 -6.88 1.18 -25.19
CA LEU A 17 -6.68 -0.26 -24.96
C LEU A 17 -7.91 -0.92 -24.37
N ASN A 18 -8.53 -0.33 -23.36
CA ASN A 18 -9.73 -0.87 -22.72
C ASN A 18 -10.91 -0.94 -23.70
N VAL A 19 -11.09 0.06 -24.57
CA VAL A 19 -12.12 0.03 -25.62
C VAL A 19 -11.83 -1.08 -26.63
N SER A 20 -10.56 -1.22 -27.05
CA SER A 20 -10.15 -2.20 -28.05
C SER A 20 -10.21 -3.65 -27.55
N LEU A 21 -10.01 -3.87 -26.25
CA LEU A 21 -9.97 -5.18 -25.61
C LEU A 21 -11.24 -5.53 -24.83
N ALA A 22 -12.25 -4.65 -24.83
CA ALA A 22 -13.50 -4.87 -24.12
C ALA A 22 -14.17 -6.18 -24.58
N ALA A 23 -14.44 -7.08 -23.63
CA ALA A 23 -15.23 -8.27 -23.89
C ALA A 23 -16.73 -7.94 -23.97
N ASP A 24 -17.48 -8.79 -24.67
CA ASP A 24 -18.93 -8.63 -24.81
C ASP A 24 -19.61 -8.63 -23.43
N ALA A 25 -20.56 -7.71 -23.23
CA ALA A 25 -21.17 -7.45 -21.93
C ALA A 25 -21.92 -8.67 -21.36
N GLU A 26 -22.27 -9.63 -22.21
CA GLU A 26 -22.92 -10.89 -21.83
C GLU A 26 -22.01 -11.88 -21.07
N LEU A 27 -20.68 -11.70 -21.10
CA LEU A 27 -19.69 -12.53 -20.37
C LEU A 27 -19.37 -12.02 -18.95
N SER A 28 -20.04 -10.94 -18.51
CA SER A 28 -19.79 -10.09 -17.33
C SER A 28 -19.73 -10.78 -15.95
N GLY A 29 -20.17 -12.04 -15.81
CA GLY A 29 -20.28 -12.68 -14.50
C GLY A 29 -18.96 -13.16 -13.88
N ARG A 30 -17.91 -13.39 -14.67
CA ARG A 30 -16.64 -14.00 -14.19
C ARG A 30 -15.46 -13.41 -14.94
N PHE A 31 -14.37 -13.12 -14.23
CA PHE A 31 -13.11 -12.69 -14.83
C PHE A 31 -11.92 -13.34 -14.12
N ILE A 32 -10.78 -13.37 -14.80
CA ILE A 32 -9.49 -13.77 -14.23
C ILE A 32 -8.64 -12.51 -14.16
N GLY A 33 -8.31 -12.08 -12.95
CA GLY A 33 -7.40 -10.97 -12.71
C GLY A 33 -5.95 -11.45 -12.70
N VAL A 34 -5.08 -10.76 -13.43
CA VAL A 34 -3.62 -10.95 -13.35
C VAL A 34 -3.04 -9.66 -12.80
N LEU A 35 -2.26 -9.77 -11.73
CA LEU A 35 -1.60 -8.65 -11.07
C LEU A 35 -0.09 -8.75 -11.31
N ASP A 36 0.47 -7.72 -11.94
CA ASP A 36 1.91 -7.54 -12.16
C ASP A 36 2.31 -6.18 -11.60
N ILE A 37 3.04 -6.18 -10.48
CA ILE A 37 3.47 -4.98 -9.77
C ILE A 37 4.94 -5.06 -9.44
N PHE A 38 5.57 -3.91 -9.18
CA PHE A 38 6.93 -3.85 -8.65
C PHE A 38 7.01 -4.56 -7.29
N GLY A 39 8.10 -5.31 -7.06
CA GLY A 39 8.43 -5.85 -5.74
C GLY A 39 8.97 -4.79 -4.78
N PHE A 40 9.35 -5.20 -3.57
CA PHE A 40 10.02 -4.31 -2.62
C PHE A 40 11.33 -3.73 -3.18
N GLU A 41 11.53 -2.42 -3.00
CA GLU A 41 12.71 -1.68 -3.42
C GLU A 41 13.50 -1.17 -2.20
N ASP A 42 14.83 -1.31 -2.25
CA ASP A 42 15.75 -0.73 -1.28
C ASP A 42 16.98 -0.18 -2.01
N PHE A 43 17.03 1.15 -2.12
CA PHE A 43 18.14 1.88 -2.72
C PHE A 43 18.93 2.67 -1.67
N ALA A 44 20.11 3.15 -2.06
CA ALA A 44 20.93 4.02 -1.19
C ALA A 44 20.18 5.29 -0.73
N ILE A 45 19.27 5.80 -1.58
CA ILE A 45 18.33 6.87 -1.24
C ILE A 45 16.97 6.45 -1.80
N ASN A 46 16.00 6.24 -0.90
CA ASN A 46 14.62 5.91 -1.27
C ASN A 46 13.78 7.19 -1.30
N GLY A 47 13.12 7.45 -2.44
CA GLY A 47 12.20 8.58 -2.60
C GLY A 47 10.80 8.30 -2.07
N PHE A 48 9.89 9.26 -2.28
CA PHE A 48 8.47 9.07 -1.98
C PHE A 48 7.85 7.96 -2.84
N GLU A 49 8.32 7.82 -4.09
CA GLU A 49 7.89 6.77 -5.00
C GLU A 49 8.22 5.36 -4.47
N GLN A 50 9.45 5.16 -3.97
CA GLN A 50 9.84 3.89 -3.33
C GLN A 50 8.97 3.59 -2.10
N LEU A 51 8.64 4.62 -1.30
CA LEU A 51 7.73 4.46 -0.16
C LEU A 51 6.34 3.98 -0.62
N CYS A 52 5.80 4.56 -1.70
CA CYS A 52 4.52 4.13 -2.27
C CYS A 52 4.58 2.70 -2.83
N ILE A 53 5.67 2.32 -3.50
CA ILE A 53 5.88 0.96 -4.02
C ILE A 53 5.94 -0.05 -2.86
N ASN A 54 6.73 0.23 -1.83
CA ASN A 54 6.86 -0.64 -0.67
C ASN A 54 5.55 -0.72 0.13
N PHE A 55 4.81 0.38 0.26
CA PHE A 55 3.48 0.39 0.86
C PHE A 55 2.48 -0.48 0.10
N ALA A 56 2.49 -0.45 -1.24
CA ALA A 56 1.65 -1.31 -2.06
C ALA A 56 1.99 -2.80 -1.86
N ASN A 57 3.28 -3.13 -1.76
CA ASN A 57 3.73 -4.49 -1.46
C ASN A 57 3.29 -4.96 -0.06
N GLU A 58 3.38 -4.09 0.95
CA GLU A 58 2.93 -4.40 2.31
C GLU A 58 1.41 -4.67 2.36
N ASN A 59 0.61 -3.89 1.62
CA ASN A 59 -0.83 -4.15 1.47
C ASN A 59 -1.10 -5.48 0.78
N LEU A 60 -0.35 -5.78 -0.28
CA LEU A 60 -0.47 -7.05 -1.00
C LEU A 60 -0.13 -8.23 -0.09
N GLN A 61 0.93 -8.10 0.71
CA GLN A 61 1.30 -9.11 1.71
C GLN A 61 0.18 -9.31 2.73
N GLN A 62 -0.40 -8.23 3.28
CA GLN A 62 -1.52 -8.34 4.23
C GLN A 62 -2.71 -9.07 3.60
N HIS A 63 -3.06 -8.71 2.37
CA HIS A 63 -4.14 -9.34 1.63
C HIS A 63 -3.91 -10.84 1.43
N PHE A 64 -2.69 -11.25 1.07
CA PHE A 64 -2.34 -12.66 0.92
C PHE A 64 -2.42 -13.41 2.26
N MET A 65 -1.89 -12.84 3.34
CA MET A 65 -1.93 -13.50 4.65
C MET A 65 -3.36 -13.69 5.14
N ASP A 66 -4.21 -12.67 5.01
CA ASP A 66 -5.62 -12.77 5.38
C ASP A 66 -6.41 -13.71 4.46
N ALA A 67 -6.23 -13.62 3.14
CA ALA A 67 -7.00 -14.42 2.20
C ALA A 67 -6.59 -15.90 2.20
N LEU A 68 -5.30 -16.20 2.39
CA LEU A 68 -4.78 -17.56 2.33
C LEU A 68 -4.82 -18.21 3.71
N ILE A 69 -4.14 -17.64 4.71
CA ILE A 69 -3.89 -18.34 5.98
C ILE A 69 -5.13 -18.32 6.86
N LYS A 70 -5.81 -17.17 6.98
CA LYS A 70 -6.99 -17.06 7.84
C LYS A 70 -8.20 -17.79 7.25
N ARG A 71 -8.41 -17.69 5.94
CA ARG A 71 -9.50 -18.41 5.26
C ARG A 71 -9.30 -19.93 5.33
N GLU A 72 -8.10 -20.43 5.05
CA GLU A 72 -7.83 -21.87 5.09
C GLU A 72 -8.07 -22.44 6.50
N GLN A 73 -7.62 -21.74 7.55
CA GLN A 73 -7.85 -22.18 8.93
C GLN A 73 -9.34 -22.12 9.34
N GLN A 74 -10.10 -21.16 8.83
CA GLN A 74 -11.57 -21.10 9.02
C GLN A 74 -12.26 -22.28 8.33
N GLU A 75 -11.81 -22.65 7.14
CA GLU A 75 -12.32 -23.80 6.39
C GLU A 75 -12.02 -25.12 7.11
N TYR A 76 -10.79 -25.33 7.59
CA TYR A 76 -10.47 -26.52 8.40
C TYR A 76 -11.30 -26.61 9.68
N THR A 77 -11.53 -25.47 10.35
CA THR A 77 -12.38 -25.41 11.54
C THR A 77 -13.83 -25.80 11.19
N ARG A 78 -14.35 -25.28 10.07
CA ARG A 78 -15.70 -25.58 9.59
C ARG A 78 -15.88 -27.06 9.25
N GLU A 79 -14.85 -27.69 8.69
CA GLU A 79 -14.85 -29.11 8.32
C GLU A 79 -14.50 -30.05 9.47
N GLY A 80 -14.15 -29.53 10.65
CA GLY A 80 -13.76 -30.33 11.80
C GLY A 80 -12.43 -31.05 11.64
N ILE A 81 -11.58 -30.57 10.72
CA ILE A 81 -10.25 -31.12 10.46
C ILE A 81 -9.32 -30.63 11.58
N SER A 82 -8.54 -31.53 12.17
CA SER A 82 -7.50 -31.13 13.12
C SER A 82 -6.31 -30.54 12.38
N PHE A 83 -5.93 -29.31 12.71
CA PHE A 83 -4.77 -28.62 12.17
C PHE A 83 -4.01 -27.91 13.29
N ALA A 84 -2.71 -27.70 13.10
CA ALA A 84 -1.93 -26.83 13.97
C ALA A 84 -2.18 -25.38 13.56
N HIS A 85 -2.51 -24.50 14.52
CA HIS A 85 -2.66 -23.08 14.23
C HIS A 85 -1.33 -22.50 13.72
N ILE A 86 -1.35 -21.94 12.52
CA ILE A 86 -0.19 -21.29 11.93
C ILE A 86 -0.28 -19.81 12.25
N SER A 87 0.65 -19.33 13.08
CA SER A 87 0.87 -17.90 13.30
C SER A 87 1.64 -17.33 12.10
N TYR A 88 1.23 -16.15 11.64
CA TYR A 88 1.87 -15.43 10.56
C TYR A 88 2.30 -14.03 11.02
N PRO A 89 3.32 -13.42 10.39
CA PRO A 89 3.71 -12.06 10.69
C PRO A 89 2.59 -11.08 10.33
N ASP A 90 2.07 -10.38 11.33
CA ASP A 90 1.07 -9.33 11.14
C ASP A 90 1.77 -7.99 10.88
N ASN A 91 1.49 -7.41 9.72
CA ASN A 91 2.02 -6.13 9.28
C ASN A 91 1.03 -4.96 9.44
N ALA A 92 -0.11 -5.17 10.13
CA ALA A 92 -1.13 -4.14 10.33
C ALA A 92 -0.58 -2.88 11.01
N LYS A 93 0.43 -3.01 11.88
CA LYS A 93 1.08 -1.85 12.52
C LYS A 93 1.85 -0.99 11.52
N GLN A 94 2.58 -1.61 10.60
CA GLN A 94 3.35 -0.95 9.54
C GLN A 94 2.41 -0.26 8.56
N LEU A 95 1.29 -0.89 8.22
CA LEU A 95 0.25 -0.29 7.38
C LEU A 95 -0.40 0.91 8.06
N ALA A 96 -0.84 0.75 9.31
CA ALA A 96 -1.43 1.84 10.09
C ALA A 96 -0.44 2.99 10.35
N LEU A 97 0.87 2.72 10.44
CA LEU A 97 1.89 3.75 10.53
C LEU A 97 1.82 4.69 9.31
N LEU A 98 1.54 4.15 8.12
CA LEU A 98 1.52 4.88 6.85
C LEU A 98 0.14 5.45 6.52
N ASP A 99 -0.92 4.65 6.64
CA ASP A 99 -2.25 4.92 6.06
C ASP A 99 -3.35 5.33 7.04
N ASP A 100 -3.06 5.36 8.35
CA ASP A 100 -4.07 5.76 9.33
C ASP A 100 -4.57 7.17 9.03
N LYS A 101 -5.89 7.33 8.93
CA LYS A 101 -6.53 8.56 8.43
C LYS A 101 -6.26 9.80 9.28
N LYS A 102 -5.85 9.65 10.54
CA LYS A 102 -5.65 10.76 11.48
C LYS A 102 -4.19 10.96 11.85
N THR A 103 -3.44 9.87 11.90
CA THR A 103 -2.09 9.85 12.47
C THR A 103 -1.08 9.22 11.52
N GLY A 104 -1.50 8.63 10.40
CA GLY A 104 -0.62 8.01 9.42
C GLY A 104 0.32 9.01 8.77
N ILE A 105 1.48 8.53 8.32
CA ILE A 105 2.49 9.38 7.67
C ILE A 105 1.91 10.10 6.44
N PHE A 106 1.04 9.45 5.66
CA PHE A 106 0.39 10.11 4.52
C PHE A 106 -0.56 11.23 4.95
N ALA A 107 -1.36 11.03 6.00
CA ALA A 107 -2.23 12.08 6.54
C ALA A 107 -1.42 13.27 7.07
N MET A 108 -0.30 13.00 7.76
CA MET A 108 0.60 14.05 8.24
C MET A 108 1.28 14.81 7.09
N LEU A 109 1.60 14.12 5.99
CA LEU A 109 2.17 14.73 4.79
C LEU A 109 1.15 15.65 4.12
N ASP A 110 -0.09 15.17 3.94
CA ASP A 110 -1.19 15.98 3.41
C ASP A 110 -1.37 17.25 4.23
N ASP A 111 -1.50 17.13 5.55
CA ASP A 111 -1.66 18.27 6.46
C ASP A 111 -0.52 19.30 6.33
N GLU A 112 0.73 18.86 6.18
CA GLU A 112 1.86 19.77 5.99
C GLU A 112 1.83 20.44 4.61
N THR A 113 1.42 19.73 3.56
CA THR A 113 1.34 20.31 2.20
C THR A 113 0.24 21.36 2.06
N PHE A 114 -0.84 21.27 2.85
CA PHE A 114 -1.86 22.31 2.92
C PHE A 114 -1.48 23.49 3.84
N SER A 115 -0.44 23.34 4.67
CA SER A 115 0.02 24.40 5.57
C SER A 115 0.73 25.53 4.80
N PRO A 116 0.33 26.80 4.96
CA PRO A 116 1.01 27.94 4.33
C PRO A 116 2.47 28.11 4.75
N ALA A 117 2.86 27.58 5.92
CA ALA A 117 4.21 27.58 6.44
C ALA A 117 4.87 26.18 6.39
N GLY A 118 4.29 25.27 5.59
CA GLY A 118 4.74 23.89 5.50
C GLY A 118 6.16 23.78 4.96
N THR A 119 7.01 23.00 5.62
CA THR A 119 8.35 22.65 5.09
C THR A 119 8.68 21.19 5.36
N GLU A 120 9.58 20.62 4.56
CA GLU A 120 10.09 19.26 4.76
C GLU A 120 10.66 19.04 6.17
N LEU A 121 11.40 20.03 6.70
CA LEU A 121 11.97 19.97 8.05
C LEU A 121 10.90 19.95 9.15
N LEU A 122 9.83 20.75 8.98
CA LEU A 122 8.69 20.79 9.89
C LEU A 122 7.91 19.47 9.86
N PHE A 123 7.67 18.93 8.66
CA PHE A 123 7.06 17.60 8.48
C PHE A 123 7.85 16.52 9.22
N VAL A 124 9.16 16.41 8.95
CA VAL A 124 10.04 15.41 9.56
C VAL A 124 10.08 15.56 11.08
N SER A 125 10.14 16.79 11.60
CA SER A 125 10.12 17.05 13.04
C SER A 125 8.81 16.61 13.68
N LYS A 126 7.65 16.94 13.08
CA LYS A 126 6.34 16.52 13.58
C LYS A 126 6.18 15.00 13.53
N MET A 127 6.64 14.37 12.45
CA MET A 127 6.64 12.92 12.28
C MET A 127 7.48 12.21 13.34
N HIS A 128 8.71 12.67 13.60
CA HIS A 128 9.55 12.13 14.66
C HIS A 128 8.89 12.22 16.04
N GLU A 129 8.26 13.35 16.36
CA GLU A 129 7.58 13.53 17.66
C GLU A 129 6.34 12.66 17.77
N ALA A 130 5.50 12.63 16.73
CA ALA A 130 4.25 11.86 16.72
C ALA A 130 4.48 10.34 16.76
N LYS A 131 5.60 9.87 16.22
CA LYS A 131 5.92 8.43 16.08
C LYS A 131 7.02 7.95 17.03
N LYS A 132 7.45 8.76 18.00
CA LYS A 132 8.55 8.43 18.92
C LYS A 132 8.35 7.14 19.73
N ASP A 133 7.10 6.82 20.06
CA ASP A 133 6.73 5.66 20.88
C ASP A 133 6.31 4.45 20.02
N SER A 134 6.40 4.55 18.68
CA SER A 134 6.05 3.47 17.78
C SER A 134 7.18 2.43 17.72
N ASP A 135 6.83 1.15 17.83
CA ASP A 135 7.73 0.01 17.72
C ASP A 135 8.13 -0.32 16.28
N VAL A 136 7.44 0.26 15.30
CA VAL A 136 7.64 0.04 13.86
C VAL A 136 8.23 1.27 13.16
N TYR A 137 8.63 2.29 13.93
CA TYR A 137 9.27 3.51 13.43
C TYR A 137 10.56 3.78 14.19
N SER A 138 11.58 4.27 13.48
CA SER A 138 12.83 4.69 14.11
C SER A 138 13.32 6.02 13.54
N LYS A 139 13.84 6.87 14.42
CA LYS A 139 14.52 8.10 14.02
C LYS A 139 15.90 7.75 13.45
N PRO A 140 16.36 8.43 12.38
CA PRO A 140 17.71 8.22 11.87
C PRO A 140 18.76 8.43 12.97
N GLN A 141 19.71 7.51 13.07
CA GLN A 141 20.88 7.61 13.93
C GLN A 141 21.99 8.29 13.13
N TYR A 142 22.06 9.62 13.21
CA TYR A 142 23.19 10.41 12.72
C TYR A 142 23.86 11.13 13.88
#